data_AF-A0A562TI62-F1
#
_entry.id   AF-A0A562TI62-F1
#
_cell.length_a   1.000
_cell.length_b   1.000
_cell.length_c   1.000
_cell.angle_alpha   90.00
_cell.angle_beta   90.00
_cell.angle_gamma   90.00
#
_symmetry.space_group_name_H-M   'P 1'
#
loop_
_entity.id
_entity.type
_entity.pdbx_description
1 polymer ?
#
loop_
_entity_poly.entity_id
_entity_poly.type
_entity_poly.pdbx_seq_one_letter_code
_entity_poly.pdbx_strand_id
1 'polypeptide(L)'
;MSVNRKPRAARQDKPVAFYEQAASTFLQRTRATAGRDGLVAHRFTLADLAKCCHAFRNGREHETGFRPGNDVNPFIVIPKKHGDARGFFSETYKKSQLEAAGVSIDFVQDNHAFSAAKHTVRGLHFQTPPFAQHKLVRVTRGAILDVAVDIRCGSPTYGQHVCATISADNWRQILVPAGFAHGLITLEPETEVLYKVSANYAPDHDKGLLWNDPDLGIDWGVAEADAHLSDKDRTHPRLKDLPQFFQFDPEKDLPLVLNSIS
;
A
#
# COMPACT_ATOMS: atom_id res chain seq x y z
N MET A 1 -48.22 26.43 2.81
CA MET A 1 -47.82 25.12 3.39
C MET A 1 -46.33 25.20 3.73
N SER A 2 -46.00 25.35 5.01
CA SER A 2 -44.62 25.50 5.50
C SER A 2 -44.04 24.11 5.82
N VAL A 3 -42.92 23.75 5.21
CA VAL A 3 -42.23 22.48 5.46
C VAL A 3 -41.21 22.68 6.58
N ASN A 4 -41.48 22.07 7.73
CA ASN A 4 -40.67 22.13 8.94
C ASN A 4 -39.47 21.17 8.80
N ARG A 5 -38.24 21.68 8.60
CA ARG A 5 -37.01 20.87 8.64
C ARG A 5 -36.40 20.93 10.04
N LYS A 6 -36.29 19.78 10.72
CA LYS A 6 -35.54 19.66 12.00
C LYS A 6 -34.05 19.92 11.78
N PRO A 7 -33.34 20.57 12.73
CA PRO A 7 -31.89 20.74 12.65
C PRO A 7 -31.17 19.40 12.87
N ARG A 8 -30.11 19.15 12.08
CA ARG A 8 -29.20 18.01 12.24
C ARG A 8 -28.29 18.32 13.44
N ALA A 9 -28.22 17.41 14.41
CA ALA A 9 -27.33 17.58 15.57
C ALA A 9 -25.86 17.66 15.11
N ALA A 10 -25.13 18.64 15.64
CA ALA A 10 -23.69 18.77 15.42
C ALA A 10 -22.97 17.55 16.03
N ARG A 11 -22.14 16.86 15.25
CA ARG A 11 -21.21 15.85 15.77
C ARG A 11 -20.19 16.57 16.64
N GLN A 12 -20.07 16.18 17.91
CA GLN A 12 -19.01 16.65 18.79
C GLN A 12 -17.69 15.97 18.39
N ASP A 13 -16.74 16.77 17.95
CA ASP A 13 -15.36 16.32 17.73
C ASP A 13 -14.76 15.88 19.07
N LYS A 14 -14.29 14.63 19.13
CA LYS A 14 -13.57 14.13 20.30
C LYS A 14 -12.11 14.60 20.23
N PRO A 15 -11.53 15.05 21.35
CA PRO A 15 -10.16 15.56 21.37
C PRO A 15 -9.13 14.46 21.08
N VAL A 16 -8.02 14.83 20.42
CA VAL A 16 -6.91 13.98 19.99
C VAL A 16 -6.39 13.06 21.11
N ALA A 17 -6.37 13.55 22.35
CA ALA A 17 -5.95 12.80 23.54
C ALA A 17 -6.76 11.51 23.80
N PHE A 18 -8.02 11.44 23.35
CA PHE A 18 -8.85 10.24 23.46
C PHE A 18 -8.31 9.10 22.58
N TYR A 19 -7.75 9.44 21.41
CA TYR A 19 -7.21 8.47 20.46
C TYR A 19 -5.83 7.94 20.90
N GLU A 20 -5.00 8.79 21.51
CA GLU A 20 -3.70 8.40 22.05
C GLU A 20 -3.82 7.40 23.21
N GLN A 21 -4.81 7.59 24.09
CA GLN A 21 -5.05 6.71 25.24
C GLN A 21 -5.62 5.34 24.84
N ALA A 22 -6.42 5.30 23.77
CA ALA A 22 -6.91 4.05 23.18
C ALA A 22 -5.78 3.21 22.55
N ALA A 23 -4.82 3.87 21.87
CA ALA A 23 -3.65 3.21 21.28
C ALA A 23 -2.70 2.62 22.35
N SER A 24 -2.47 3.34 23.46
CA SER A 24 -1.60 2.87 24.53
C SER A 24 -2.14 1.65 25.30
N THR A 25 -3.46 1.54 25.45
CA THR A 25 -4.09 0.44 26.21
C THR A 25 -4.08 -0.88 25.43
N PHE A 26 -3.97 -0.81 24.10
CA PHE A 26 -3.94 -1.96 23.18
C PHE A 26 -2.60 -2.71 23.18
N LEU A 27 -1.47 -1.99 23.30
CA LEU A 27 -0.12 -2.57 23.26
C LEU A 27 0.18 -3.55 24.40
N GLN A 28 -0.58 -3.51 25.50
CA GLN A 28 -0.29 -4.31 26.69
C GLN A 28 -0.96 -5.70 26.70
N ARG A 29 -1.84 -6.05 25.76
CA ARG A 29 -2.74 -7.22 25.93
C ARG A 29 -2.73 -8.33 24.87
N THR A 30 -2.00 -8.26 23.76
CA THR A 30 -2.11 -9.27 22.68
C THR A 30 -0.95 -10.29 22.65
N ARG A 31 -1.00 -11.28 23.55
CA ARG A 31 -0.37 -12.60 23.35
C ARG A 31 -1.40 -13.57 22.76
N ALA A 32 -0.97 -14.31 21.73
CA ALA A 32 -1.55 -15.53 21.15
C ALA A 32 -2.85 -15.42 20.31
N THR A 33 -2.73 -15.81 19.03
CA THR A 33 -3.53 -16.87 18.35
C THR A 33 -3.22 -16.84 16.85
N ALA A 34 -2.82 -17.98 16.29
CA ALA A 34 -2.62 -18.22 14.86
C ALA A 34 -3.53 -19.39 14.47
N GLY A 35 -4.51 -19.14 13.61
CA GLY A 35 -5.44 -20.14 13.08
C GLY A 35 -4.85 -20.87 11.87
N ARG A 36 -5.06 -22.19 11.83
CA ARG A 36 -4.72 -23.06 10.71
C ARG A 36 -5.79 -22.86 9.63
N ASP A 37 -5.45 -22.17 8.55
CA ASP A 37 -6.06 -22.19 7.20
C ASP A 37 -6.05 -20.79 6.56
N GLY A 38 -5.72 -20.72 5.26
CA GLY A 38 -5.75 -19.47 4.49
C GLY A 38 -4.51 -18.56 4.58
N LEU A 39 -4.39 -17.71 3.56
CA LEU A 39 -3.44 -16.62 3.31
C LEU A 39 -2.84 -15.96 4.58
N VAL A 40 -1.54 -15.70 4.60
CA VAL A 40 -0.92 -14.85 5.63
C VAL A 40 -0.83 -13.42 5.10
N ALA A 41 -1.53 -12.48 5.74
CA ALA A 41 -1.54 -11.06 5.38
C ALA A 41 -0.96 -10.19 6.52
N HIS A 42 -0.14 -9.19 6.19
CA HIS A 42 0.63 -8.38 7.16
C HIS A 42 0.50 -6.86 6.91
N ARG A 43 -0.02 -6.07 7.87
CA ARG A 43 -0.27 -4.60 7.76
C ARG A 43 0.77 -3.72 8.47
N PHE A 44 1.10 -2.54 7.93
CA PHE A 44 1.98 -1.59 8.64
C PHE A 44 1.28 -0.86 9.81
N THR A 45 1.95 -0.73 10.96
CA THR A 45 1.54 0.16 12.06
C THR A 45 2.10 1.58 11.88
N LEU A 46 1.56 2.56 12.61
CA LEU A 46 2.11 3.94 12.68
C LEU A 46 3.58 3.98 13.12
N ALA A 47 4.03 3.00 13.91
CA ALA A 47 5.43 2.87 14.33
C ALA A 47 6.33 2.25 13.24
N ASP A 48 5.76 1.48 12.31
CA ASP A 48 6.48 0.89 11.17
C ASP A 48 6.70 1.92 10.06
N LEU A 49 5.72 2.79 9.83
CA LEU A 49 5.85 3.98 8.97
C LEU A 49 6.99 4.91 9.42
N ALA A 50 7.27 4.99 10.72
CA ALA A 50 8.36 5.80 11.28
C ALA A 50 9.75 5.13 11.24
N LYS A 51 9.84 3.84 10.84
CA LYS A 51 11.11 3.08 10.82
C LYS A 51 11.52 2.57 9.44
N CYS A 52 10.85 2.98 8.36
CA CYS A 52 11.08 2.38 7.06
C CYS A 52 12.37 2.87 6.37
N CYS A 53 13.03 1.89 5.74
CA CYS A 53 14.19 1.95 4.86
C CYS A 53 15.56 2.19 5.57
N HIS A 54 16.11 1.11 6.11
CA HIS A 54 17.56 0.88 5.99
C HIS A 54 17.72 -0.04 4.78
N ALA A 55 18.16 0.52 3.65
CA ALA A 55 18.38 -0.25 2.43
C ALA A 55 19.27 -1.47 2.66
N PHE A 56 19.20 -2.39 1.70
CA PHE A 56 20.00 -3.60 1.51
C PHE A 56 21.52 -3.32 1.57
N ARG A 57 22.04 -2.98 2.76
CA ARG A 57 23.47 -2.97 3.06
C ARG A 57 23.75 -4.29 3.77
N ASN A 58 24.45 -5.18 3.05
CA ASN A 58 24.98 -6.46 3.54
C ASN A 58 24.01 -7.66 3.56
N GLY A 59 23.07 -7.77 2.62
CA GLY A 59 22.33 -9.02 2.41
C GLY A 59 21.38 -9.43 3.55
N ARG A 60 20.90 -8.46 4.35
CA ARG A 60 19.91 -8.70 5.40
C ARG A 60 18.59 -8.03 5.03
N GLU A 61 17.54 -8.85 4.92
CA GLU A 61 16.16 -8.39 4.77
C GLU A 61 15.75 -7.64 6.02
N HIS A 62 15.33 -6.37 5.88
CA HIS A 62 14.75 -5.61 6.98
C HIS A 62 13.23 -5.71 6.89
N GLU A 63 12.67 -6.51 7.78
CA GLU A 63 11.24 -6.76 7.92
C GLU A 63 10.65 -5.90 9.04
N THR A 64 9.48 -5.31 8.79
CA THR A 64 8.58 -4.82 9.85
C THR A 64 7.31 -5.67 9.75
N GLY A 65 7.15 -6.65 10.65
CA GLY A 65 6.08 -7.65 10.59
C GLY A 65 4.77 -7.21 11.25
N PHE A 66 3.60 -7.74 10.80
CA PHE A 66 2.34 -7.57 11.56
C PHE A 66 1.13 -8.42 11.05
N ARG A 67 -0.07 -8.35 11.65
CA ARG A 67 -1.28 -9.18 11.42
C ARG A 67 -2.46 -8.41 10.74
N PRO A 68 -3.54 -9.09 10.28
CA PRO A 68 -4.69 -8.45 9.59
C PRO A 68 -5.70 -7.77 10.54
N GLY A 69 -6.20 -6.61 10.10
CA GLY A 69 -7.40 -5.87 10.56
C GLY A 69 -8.18 -5.35 9.33
N ASN A 70 -9.14 -4.43 9.45
CA ASN A 70 -10.10 -4.06 8.38
C ASN A 70 -9.80 -2.73 7.61
N ASP A 71 -8.58 -2.21 7.67
CA ASP A 71 -8.18 -0.84 7.27
C ASP A 71 -7.52 -0.73 5.85
N VAL A 72 -7.23 0.49 5.41
CA VAL A 72 -6.75 0.90 4.06
C VAL A 72 -5.28 1.37 4.03
N ASN A 73 -4.39 0.82 4.85
CA ASN A 73 -2.95 1.00 4.65
C ASN A 73 -2.41 -0.09 3.73
N PRO A 74 -1.27 0.12 3.03
CA PRO A 74 -0.64 -0.95 2.27
C PRO A 74 -0.36 -2.18 3.13
N PHE A 75 -0.42 -3.37 2.56
CA PHE A 75 -0.15 -4.61 3.30
C PHE A 75 0.37 -5.73 2.41
N ILE A 76 1.15 -6.62 3.00
CA ILE A 76 1.72 -7.79 2.31
C ILE A 76 0.71 -8.92 2.27
N VAL A 77 0.64 -9.57 1.11
CA VAL A 77 -0.13 -10.80 0.89
C VAL A 77 0.85 -11.91 0.48
N ILE A 78 0.80 -13.05 1.17
CA ILE A 78 1.65 -14.21 0.86
C ILE A 78 0.77 -15.39 0.44
N PRO A 79 0.65 -15.67 -0.87
CA PRO A 79 -0.02 -16.86 -1.36
C PRO A 79 0.72 -18.13 -0.95
N LYS A 80 -0.03 -19.20 -0.66
CA LYS A 80 0.57 -20.51 -0.39
C LYS A 80 1.12 -21.12 -1.68
N LYS A 81 2.34 -21.66 -1.63
CA LYS A 81 2.89 -22.56 -2.66
C LYS A 81 2.59 -24.01 -2.27
N HIS A 82 2.02 -24.77 -3.18
CA HIS A 82 1.86 -26.22 -3.08
C HIS A 82 2.85 -26.88 -4.03
N GLY A 83 3.97 -27.37 -3.50
CA GLY A 83 5.08 -27.92 -4.28
C GLY A 83 5.03 -29.44 -4.43
N ASP A 84 5.50 -29.94 -5.56
CA ASP A 84 5.84 -31.34 -5.81
C ASP A 84 7.06 -31.45 -6.75
N ALA A 85 7.42 -32.66 -7.18
CA ALA A 85 8.60 -32.89 -8.03
C ALA A 85 8.57 -32.15 -9.38
N ARG A 86 7.42 -31.60 -9.81
CA ARG A 86 7.26 -30.85 -11.07
C ARG A 86 7.45 -29.34 -10.90
N GLY A 87 7.45 -28.84 -9.67
CA GLY A 87 7.44 -27.41 -9.35
C GLY A 87 6.42 -27.08 -8.26
N PHE A 88 5.68 -25.98 -8.39
CA PHE A 88 4.61 -25.62 -7.46
C PHE A 88 3.38 -25.07 -8.17
N PHE A 89 2.24 -25.19 -7.50
CA PHE A 89 0.98 -24.51 -7.82
C PHE A 89 0.65 -23.48 -6.73
N SER A 90 0.07 -22.34 -7.09
CA SER A 90 -0.29 -21.30 -6.13
C SER A 90 -1.51 -20.51 -6.62
N GLU A 91 -2.58 -20.49 -5.82
CA GLU A 91 -3.69 -19.55 -5.99
C GLU A 91 -3.20 -18.15 -5.57
N THR A 92 -2.61 -17.41 -6.51
CA THR A 92 -2.01 -16.10 -6.22
C THR A 92 -3.04 -15.01 -5.88
N TYR A 93 -4.30 -15.20 -6.27
CA TYR A 93 -5.43 -14.38 -5.86
C TYR A 93 -6.71 -15.21 -5.85
N LYS A 94 -7.51 -15.02 -4.80
CA LYS A 94 -8.86 -15.57 -4.69
C LYS A 94 -9.73 -14.59 -3.94
N LYS A 95 -10.74 -14.02 -4.60
CA LYS A 95 -11.62 -12.99 -4.04
C LYS A 95 -12.13 -13.36 -2.65
N SER A 96 -12.66 -14.57 -2.49
CA SER A 96 -13.21 -15.05 -1.22
C SER A 96 -12.18 -15.11 -0.07
N GLN A 97 -10.89 -15.33 -0.36
CA GLN A 97 -9.85 -15.32 0.67
C GLN A 97 -9.49 -13.89 1.09
N LEU A 98 -9.52 -12.95 0.15
CA LEU A 98 -9.26 -11.55 0.41
C LEU A 98 -10.41 -10.92 1.21
N GLU A 99 -11.66 -11.26 0.84
CA GLU A 99 -12.86 -10.88 1.59
C GLU A 99 -12.87 -11.45 3.01
N ALA A 100 -12.48 -12.73 3.18
CA ALA A 100 -12.34 -13.35 4.50
C ALA A 100 -11.24 -12.67 5.35
N ALA A 101 -10.27 -12.01 4.72
CA ALA A 101 -9.26 -11.18 5.37
C ALA A 101 -9.72 -9.72 5.59
N GLY A 102 -11.00 -9.42 5.38
CA GLY A 102 -11.58 -8.09 5.62
C GLY A 102 -11.43 -7.11 4.45
N VAL A 103 -11.04 -7.59 3.27
CA VAL A 103 -10.71 -6.74 2.12
C VAL A 103 -11.68 -7.05 0.98
N SER A 104 -12.67 -6.18 0.83
CA SER A 104 -13.70 -6.27 -0.22
C SER A 104 -13.34 -5.32 -1.37
N ILE A 105 -12.51 -5.81 -2.30
CA ILE A 105 -12.07 -5.06 -3.49
C ILE A 105 -12.33 -5.91 -4.72
N ASP A 106 -12.96 -5.32 -5.73
CA ASP A 106 -13.11 -5.92 -7.05
C ASP A 106 -11.97 -5.46 -7.96
N PHE A 107 -11.13 -6.40 -8.37
CA PHE A 107 -10.12 -6.17 -9.40
C PHE A 107 -10.71 -6.42 -10.78
N VAL A 108 -10.52 -5.47 -11.69
CA VAL A 108 -11.17 -5.44 -13.02
C VAL A 108 -10.18 -5.47 -14.18
N GLN A 109 -8.90 -5.26 -13.91
CA GLN A 109 -7.87 -5.18 -14.94
C GLN A 109 -6.54 -5.79 -14.42
N ASP A 110 -5.88 -6.54 -15.29
CA ASP A 110 -4.55 -7.11 -15.09
C ASP A 110 -3.54 -6.37 -15.98
N ASN A 111 -2.41 -5.95 -15.39
CA ASN A 111 -1.31 -5.34 -16.12
C ASN A 111 -0.05 -6.17 -15.92
N HIS A 112 0.81 -6.20 -16.94
CA HIS A 112 2.13 -6.83 -16.89
C HIS A 112 3.17 -5.83 -17.38
N ALA A 113 4.12 -5.48 -16.52
CA ALA A 113 5.26 -4.64 -16.86
C ALA A 113 6.56 -5.45 -16.84
N PHE A 114 7.31 -5.36 -17.93
CA PHE A 114 8.68 -5.86 -18.02
C PHE A 114 9.66 -4.68 -17.95
N SER A 115 10.74 -4.84 -17.20
CA SER A 115 11.82 -3.86 -17.11
C SER A 115 13.15 -4.55 -17.34
N ALA A 116 13.78 -4.24 -18.48
CA ALA A 116 15.02 -4.89 -18.89
C ALA A 116 16.20 -4.54 -17.96
N ALA A 117 16.33 -3.27 -17.58
CA ALA A 117 17.42 -2.79 -16.74
C ALA A 117 17.09 -2.93 -15.25
N LYS A 118 18.13 -3.23 -14.46
CA LYS A 118 18.15 -2.97 -13.02
C LYS A 118 18.06 -1.47 -12.78
N HIS A 119 17.54 -1.03 -11.63
CA HIS A 119 17.31 0.37 -11.27
C HIS A 119 16.32 1.11 -12.19
N THR A 120 15.41 0.38 -12.84
CA THR A 120 14.27 0.99 -13.52
C THR A 120 13.28 1.46 -12.48
N VAL A 121 13.06 2.77 -12.41
CA VAL A 121 12.07 3.39 -11.54
C VAL A 121 10.78 3.60 -12.33
N ARG A 122 9.65 3.26 -11.72
CA ARG A 122 8.31 3.54 -12.25
C ARG A 122 7.48 4.13 -11.12
N GLY A 123 7.05 5.37 -11.26
CA GLY A 123 6.24 6.04 -10.24
C GLY A 123 6.79 7.39 -9.79
N LEU A 124 6.21 7.97 -8.73
CA LEU A 124 5.09 7.42 -7.96
C LEU A 124 3.75 7.76 -8.66
N HIS A 125 2.91 6.77 -8.98
CA HIS A 125 1.70 6.94 -9.78
C HIS A 125 0.42 6.63 -9.00
N PHE A 126 -0.64 7.36 -9.35
CA PHE A 126 -2.00 7.12 -8.87
C PHE A 126 -3.02 7.57 -9.92
N GLN A 127 -4.23 7.00 -9.86
CA GLN A 127 -5.40 7.49 -10.60
C GLN A 127 -6.26 8.32 -9.65
N THR A 128 -6.73 9.49 -10.09
CA THR A 128 -7.63 10.32 -9.29
C THR A 128 -9.08 9.82 -9.37
N PRO A 129 -9.94 10.14 -8.38
CA PRO A 129 -11.37 9.89 -8.50
C PRO A 129 -11.96 10.49 -9.80
N PRO A 130 -12.93 9.81 -10.44
CA PRO A 130 -13.62 8.59 -10.00
C PRO A 130 -12.92 7.27 -10.38
N PHE A 131 -11.72 7.31 -10.98
CA PHE A 131 -10.99 6.12 -11.44
C PHE A 131 -9.88 5.67 -10.47
N ALA A 132 -9.97 6.06 -9.21
CA ALA A 132 -8.97 5.71 -8.21
C ALA A 132 -8.81 4.18 -8.10
N GLN A 133 -7.57 3.73 -8.04
CA GLN A 133 -7.22 2.31 -8.10
C GLN A 133 -6.59 1.83 -6.79
N HIS A 134 -7.13 0.75 -6.24
CA HIS A 134 -6.34 -0.18 -5.44
C HIS A 134 -5.48 -1.01 -6.41
N LYS A 135 -4.26 -1.34 -5.99
CA LYS A 135 -3.31 -2.16 -6.74
C LYS A 135 -2.92 -3.37 -5.90
N LEU A 136 -2.93 -4.57 -6.47
CA LEU A 136 -2.28 -5.74 -5.89
C LEU A 136 -1.09 -6.11 -6.79
N VAL A 137 0.11 -5.94 -6.25
CA VAL A 137 1.37 -5.96 -7.00
C VAL A 137 2.16 -7.21 -6.65
N ARG A 138 2.68 -7.90 -7.67
CA ARG A 138 3.48 -9.13 -7.52
C ARG A 138 4.62 -9.16 -8.53
N VAL A 139 5.71 -9.83 -8.19
CA VAL A 139 6.82 -10.11 -9.11
C VAL A 139 6.82 -11.58 -9.54
N THR A 140 6.93 -11.83 -10.86
CA THR A 140 7.06 -13.18 -11.44
C THR A 140 8.49 -13.55 -11.78
N ARG A 141 9.34 -12.56 -12.04
CA ARG A 141 10.78 -12.71 -12.34
C ARG A 141 11.54 -11.52 -11.76
N GLY A 142 12.67 -11.77 -11.11
CA GLY A 142 13.51 -10.73 -10.50
C GLY A 142 12.97 -10.23 -9.16
N ALA A 143 13.27 -8.97 -8.85
CA ALA A 143 12.91 -8.32 -7.58
C ALA A 143 12.72 -6.80 -7.73
N ILE A 144 11.85 -6.23 -6.91
CA ILE A 144 11.63 -4.79 -6.78
C ILE A 144 11.70 -4.35 -5.32
N LEU A 145 12.08 -3.09 -5.08
CA LEU A 145 11.65 -2.36 -3.90
C LEU A 145 10.36 -1.61 -4.27
N ASP A 146 9.25 -2.00 -3.66
CA ASP A 146 7.94 -1.39 -3.84
C ASP A 146 7.73 -0.30 -2.78
N VAL A 147 7.20 0.86 -3.18
CA VAL A 147 7.02 2.04 -2.32
C VAL A 147 5.61 2.59 -2.47
N ALA A 148 4.96 2.87 -1.34
CA ALA A 148 3.66 3.51 -1.29
C ALA A 148 3.69 4.73 -0.34
N VAL A 149 3.23 5.88 -0.82
CA VAL A 149 3.19 7.15 -0.10
C VAL A 149 1.75 7.56 0.15
N ASP A 150 1.41 7.89 1.38
CA ASP A 150 0.06 8.35 1.73
C ASP A 150 -0.16 9.79 1.25
N ILE A 151 -1.09 9.97 0.31
CA ILE A 151 -1.46 11.28 -0.27
C ILE A 151 -2.88 11.70 0.11
N ARG A 152 -3.48 11.11 1.15
CA ARG A 152 -4.82 11.47 1.64
C ARG A 152 -4.73 12.67 2.58
N CYS A 153 -5.19 13.83 2.13
CA CYS A 153 -5.16 15.04 2.95
C CYS A 153 -5.96 14.83 4.25
N GLY A 154 -5.41 15.25 5.39
CA GLY A 154 -5.97 15.02 6.72
C GLY A 154 -5.64 13.66 7.33
N SER A 155 -4.93 12.79 6.62
CA SER A 155 -4.42 11.53 7.19
C SER A 155 -3.35 11.82 8.26
N PRO A 156 -3.36 11.10 9.40
CA PRO A 156 -2.27 11.15 10.38
C PRO A 156 -0.90 10.78 9.81
N THR A 157 -0.89 10.09 8.67
CA THR A 157 0.31 9.59 7.98
C THR A 157 0.55 10.26 6.64
N TYR A 158 -0.11 11.38 6.36
CA TYR A 158 0.08 12.12 5.10
C TYR A 158 1.57 12.44 4.87
N GLY A 159 2.06 12.12 3.67
CA GLY A 159 3.46 12.29 3.28
C GLY A 159 4.43 11.25 3.85
N GLN A 160 3.96 10.32 4.69
CA GLN A 160 4.74 9.16 5.10
C GLN A 160 4.66 8.06 4.05
N HIS A 161 5.67 7.20 4.03
CA HIS A 161 5.80 6.13 3.06
C HIS A 161 6.14 4.81 3.73
N VAL A 162 5.77 3.72 3.05
CA VAL A 162 6.23 2.36 3.37
C VAL A 162 6.99 1.79 2.19
N CYS A 163 7.96 0.93 2.47
CA CYS A 163 8.77 0.25 1.47
C CYS A 163 8.79 -1.27 1.75
N ALA A 164 8.75 -2.10 0.70
CA ALA A 164 8.85 -3.55 0.84
C ALA A 164 9.54 -4.19 -0.38
N THR A 165 10.42 -5.16 -0.13
CA THR A 165 10.97 -5.97 -1.22
C THR A 165 9.95 -7.02 -1.67
N ILE A 166 9.62 -7.01 -2.96
CA ILE A 166 8.75 -8.01 -3.59
C ILE A 166 9.56 -8.72 -4.67
N SER A 167 9.65 -10.05 -4.61
CA SER A 167 10.45 -10.83 -5.57
C SER A 167 9.79 -12.15 -5.94
N ALA A 168 10.26 -12.72 -7.05
CA ALA A 168 9.88 -14.07 -7.44
C ALA A 168 10.27 -15.11 -6.37
N ASP A 169 11.35 -14.85 -5.64
CA ASP A 169 11.88 -15.74 -4.61
C ASP A 169 11.08 -15.67 -3.31
N ASN A 170 10.86 -14.45 -2.78
CA ASN A 170 10.15 -14.27 -1.52
C ASN A 170 8.64 -14.52 -1.64
N TRP A 171 8.13 -14.54 -2.89
CA TRP A 171 6.75 -14.87 -3.24
C TRP A 171 5.69 -13.95 -2.60
N ARG A 172 6.09 -12.76 -2.19
CA ARG A 172 5.20 -11.77 -1.60
C ARG A 172 4.41 -11.05 -2.67
N GLN A 173 3.32 -10.43 -2.25
CA GLN A 173 2.61 -9.40 -2.98
C GLN A 173 2.39 -8.24 -2.03
N ILE A 174 2.09 -7.07 -2.57
CA ILE A 174 1.67 -5.91 -1.78
C ILE A 174 0.36 -5.37 -2.34
N LEU A 175 -0.62 -5.19 -1.46
CA LEU A 175 -1.83 -4.45 -1.77
C LEU A 175 -1.59 -2.99 -1.40
N VAL A 176 -1.76 -2.08 -2.37
CA VAL A 176 -1.65 -0.63 -2.22
C VAL A 176 -3.02 -0.01 -2.45
N PRO A 177 -3.66 0.57 -1.43
CA PRO A 177 -4.99 1.14 -1.57
C PRO A 177 -5.04 2.40 -2.42
N ALA A 178 -6.22 2.70 -2.98
CA ALA A 178 -6.51 4.02 -3.53
C ALA A 178 -6.24 5.11 -2.49
N GLY A 179 -5.73 6.26 -2.92
CA GLY A 179 -5.27 7.33 -2.02
C GLY A 179 -3.79 7.22 -1.65
N PHE A 180 -3.07 6.23 -2.16
CA PHE A 180 -1.60 6.17 -2.08
C PHE A 180 -0.97 6.40 -3.46
N ALA A 181 0.11 7.17 -3.50
CA ALA A 181 0.99 7.23 -4.66
C ALA A 181 1.92 6.01 -4.61
N HIS A 182 2.00 5.25 -5.70
CA HIS A 182 2.69 3.96 -5.73
C HIS A 182 3.78 3.93 -6.79
N GLY A 183 4.95 3.40 -6.44
CA GLY A 183 6.01 3.16 -7.41
C GLY A 183 6.97 2.09 -6.96
N LEU A 184 7.94 1.81 -7.82
CA LEU A 184 8.93 0.77 -7.59
C LEU A 184 10.26 1.11 -8.22
N ILE A 185 11.30 0.44 -7.75
CA ILE A 185 12.58 0.33 -8.45
C ILE A 185 12.96 -1.15 -8.62
N THR A 186 13.43 -1.52 -9.80
CA THR A 186 13.95 -2.88 -10.02
C THR A 186 15.30 -3.09 -9.32
N LEU A 187 15.39 -4.17 -8.55
CA LEU A 187 16.62 -4.58 -7.84
C LEU A 187 17.46 -5.56 -8.68
N GLU A 188 16.86 -6.12 -9.73
CA GLU A 188 17.44 -7.07 -10.67
C GLU A 188 17.09 -6.68 -12.11
N PRO A 189 17.93 -7.04 -13.10
CA PRO A 189 17.55 -6.90 -14.51
C PRO A 189 16.44 -7.87 -14.87
N GLU A 190 15.82 -7.65 -16.04
CA GLU A 190 14.76 -8.51 -16.58
C GLU A 190 13.63 -8.82 -15.59
N THR A 191 13.22 -7.80 -14.83
CA THR A 191 12.19 -7.94 -13.79
C THR A 191 10.79 -7.81 -14.39
N GLU A 192 9.91 -8.74 -14.04
CA GLU A 192 8.49 -8.78 -14.43
C GLU A 192 7.58 -8.51 -13.24
N VAL A 193 6.75 -7.48 -13.35
CA VAL A 193 5.80 -7.04 -12.33
C VAL A 193 4.38 -7.15 -12.87
N LEU A 194 3.52 -7.81 -12.12
CA LEU A 194 2.09 -7.93 -12.39
C LEU A 194 1.29 -7.05 -11.42
N TYR A 195 0.23 -6.44 -11.94
CA TYR A 195 -0.70 -5.62 -11.19
C TYR A 195 -2.10 -6.10 -11.43
N LYS A 196 -2.88 -6.29 -10.37
CA LYS A 196 -4.34 -6.26 -10.43
C LYS A 196 -4.81 -4.89 -9.98
N VAL A 197 -5.70 -4.25 -10.73
CA VAL A 197 -6.23 -2.92 -10.38
C VAL A 197 -7.76 -2.90 -10.32
N SER A 198 -8.30 -2.07 -9.42
CA SER A 198 -9.73 -2.06 -9.09
C SER A 198 -10.60 -1.12 -9.94
N ALA A 199 -10.00 -0.40 -10.88
CA ALA A 199 -10.70 0.47 -11.82
C ALA A 199 -9.97 0.46 -13.17
N ASN A 200 -10.69 0.73 -14.26
CA ASN A 200 -10.09 0.84 -15.59
C ASN A 200 -9.11 2.01 -15.66
N TYR A 201 -8.07 1.87 -16.48
CA TYR A 201 -7.15 2.97 -16.76
C TYR A 201 -7.87 4.14 -17.45
N ALA A 202 -7.77 5.34 -16.86
CA ALA A 202 -8.22 6.59 -17.46
C ALA A 202 -7.03 7.58 -17.58
N PRO A 203 -6.57 7.92 -18.80
CA PRO A 203 -5.42 8.81 -19.00
C PRO A 203 -5.56 10.18 -18.32
N ASP A 204 -6.76 10.77 -18.36
CA ASP A 204 -7.02 12.09 -17.76
C ASP A 204 -6.90 12.09 -16.24
N HIS A 205 -7.07 10.91 -15.62
CA HIS A 205 -6.98 10.69 -14.18
C HIS A 205 -5.63 10.16 -13.73
N ASP A 206 -4.77 9.73 -14.65
CA ASP A 206 -3.40 9.33 -14.36
C ASP A 206 -2.57 10.57 -13.95
N LYS A 207 -2.06 10.53 -12.72
CA LYS A 207 -1.24 11.57 -12.12
C LYS A 207 -0.06 10.91 -11.42
N GLY A 208 0.95 11.71 -11.10
CA GLY A 208 2.10 11.22 -10.39
C GLY A 208 2.72 12.23 -9.46
N LEU A 209 3.59 11.70 -8.62
CA LEU A 209 4.39 12.35 -7.60
C LEU A 209 5.85 12.05 -7.91
N LEU A 210 6.70 13.07 -7.79
CA LEU A 210 8.12 12.94 -8.05
C LEU A 210 8.72 11.84 -7.17
N TRP A 211 9.33 10.83 -7.81
CA TRP A 211 9.84 9.65 -7.11
C TRP A 211 10.93 9.99 -6.10
N ASN A 212 11.82 10.92 -6.44
CA ASN A 212 12.92 11.41 -5.62
C ASN A 212 12.58 12.76 -4.93
N ASP A 213 11.31 13.00 -4.59
CA ASP A 213 10.95 14.18 -3.81
C ASP A 213 11.76 14.21 -2.49
N PRO A 214 12.62 15.22 -2.27
CA PRO A 214 13.49 15.28 -1.10
C PRO A 214 12.70 15.41 0.21
N ASP A 215 11.44 15.87 0.19
CA ASP A 215 10.62 15.97 1.40
C ASP A 215 10.12 14.60 1.88
N LEU A 216 10.06 13.61 0.99
CA LEU A 216 9.61 12.25 1.34
C LEU A 216 10.74 11.41 1.94
N GLY A 217 12.00 11.74 1.64
CA GLY A 217 13.18 11.05 2.19
C GLY A 217 13.24 9.55 1.86
N ILE A 218 12.69 9.12 0.72
CA ILE A 218 12.65 7.70 0.33
C ILE A 218 14.07 7.23 -0.05
N ASP A 219 14.58 6.21 0.63
CA ASP A 219 15.82 5.53 0.25
C ASP A 219 15.56 4.49 -0.85
N TRP A 220 15.75 4.92 -2.10
CA TRP A 220 15.61 4.07 -3.28
C TRP A 220 16.81 3.13 -3.50
N GLY A 221 17.87 3.22 -2.70
CA GLY A 221 19.07 2.38 -2.85
C GLY A 221 19.87 2.63 -4.14
N VAL A 222 19.60 3.74 -4.85
CA VAL A 222 20.28 4.12 -6.08
C VAL A 222 20.52 5.64 -6.11
N ALA A 223 21.60 6.08 -6.75
CA ALA A 223 21.79 7.48 -7.07
C ALA A 223 20.87 7.89 -8.23
N GLU A 224 20.38 9.13 -8.23
CA GLU A 224 19.48 9.65 -9.28
C GLU A 224 20.08 9.53 -10.70
N ALA A 225 21.39 9.72 -10.85
CA ALA A 225 22.08 9.61 -12.13
C ALA A 225 22.06 8.18 -12.71
N ASP A 226 21.90 7.17 -11.86
CA ASP A 226 21.90 5.75 -12.22
C ASP A 226 20.48 5.17 -12.32
N ALA A 227 19.44 5.98 -12.04
CA ALA A 227 18.05 5.57 -12.12
C ALA A 227 17.53 5.64 -13.57
N HIS A 228 16.97 4.53 -14.05
CA HIS A 228 16.34 4.47 -15.36
C HIS A 228 14.87 4.86 -15.26
N LEU A 229 14.54 6.05 -15.77
CA LEU A 229 13.21 6.68 -15.66
C LEU A 229 12.59 6.93 -17.03
N SER A 230 11.25 6.96 -17.07
CA SER A 230 10.53 7.56 -18.20
C SER A 230 10.60 9.08 -18.16
N ASP A 231 10.37 9.76 -19.29
CA ASP A 231 10.30 11.23 -19.33
C ASP A 231 9.19 11.77 -18.43
N LYS A 232 8.08 11.05 -18.31
CA LYS A 232 6.96 11.38 -17.43
C LYS A 232 7.39 11.39 -15.96
N ASP A 233 8.12 10.38 -15.52
CA ASP A 233 8.53 10.24 -14.10
C ASP A 233 9.55 11.28 -13.67
N ARG A 234 10.30 11.87 -14.61
CA ARG A 234 11.26 12.95 -14.36
C ARG A 234 10.60 14.29 -14.02
N THR A 235 9.34 14.47 -14.38
CA THR A 235 8.68 15.79 -14.40
C THR A 235 7.46 15.87 -13.51
N HIS A 236 7.15 14.81 -12.75
CA HIS A 236 6.07 14.85 -11.78
C HIS A 236 6.31 15.92 -10.69
N PRO A 237 5.23 16.55 -10.17
CA PRO A 237 5.33 17.53 -9.10
C PRO A 237 5.75 16.88 -7.78
N ARG A 238 6.28 17.69 -6.86
CA ARG A 238 6.53 17.31 -5.47
C ARG A 238 5.22 17.23 -4.69
N LEU A 239 5.23 16.55 -3.54
CA LEU A 239 4.06 16.34 -2.70
C LEU A 239 3.41 17.66 -2.30
N LYS A 240 4.23 18.63 -1.89
CA LYS A 240 3.75 19.96 -1.48
C LYS A 240 3.05 20.76 -2.60
N ASP A 241 3.33 20.40 -3.85
CA ASP A 241 2.81 21.07 -5.04
C ASP A 241 1.65 20.27 -5.68
N LEU A 242 1.30 19.11 -5.12
CA LEU A 242 0.16 18.32 -5.58
C LEU A 242 -1.17 18.98 -5.19
N PRO A 243 -2.14 19.06 -6.12
CA PRO A 243 -3.52 19.31 -5.76
C PRO A 243 -4.06 18.26 -4.79
N GLN A 244 -5.02 18.66 -3.97
CA GLN A 244 -5.75 17.73 -3.12
C GLN A 244 -6.65 16.83 -3.98
N PHE A 245 -6.19 15.61 -4.26
CA PHE A 245 -6.97 14.60 -4.99
C PHE A 245 -7.74 13.65 -4.07
N PHE A 246 -7.26 13.48 -2.84
CA PHE A 246 -7.82 12.54 -1.86
C PHE A 246 -8.03 13.21 -0.52
N GLN A 247 -9.11 12.84 0.15
CA GLN A 247 -9.43 13.27 1.51
C GLN A 247 -9.46 12.02 2.40
N PHE A 248 -8.76 12.08 3.53
CA PHE A 248 -8.83 11.03 4.54
C PHE A 248 -10.22 11.01 5.19
N ASP A 249 -10.82 9.83 5.26
CA ASP A 249 -12.13 9.57 5.86
C ASP A 249 -11.95 8.57 7.02
N PRO A 250 -11.91 9.03 8.29
CA PRO A 250 -11.66 8.16 9.45
C PRO A 250 -12.63 6.98 9.59
N GLU A 251 -13.86 7.06 9.05
CA GLU A 251 -14.82 5.96 9.12
C GLU A 251 -14.50 4.83 8.13
N LYS A 252 -13.83 5.17 7.02
CA LYS A 252 -13.38 4.20 6.00
C LYS A 252 -11.91 3.83 6.17
N ASP A 253 -11.13 4.78 6.68
CA ASP A 253 -9.68 4.76 6.52
C ASP A 253 -8.91 4.35 7.79
N LEU A 254 -9.55 4.42 8.96
CA LEU A 254 -9.01 3.86 10.20
C LEU A 254 -9.49 2.42 10.40
N PRO A 255 -8.77 1.61 11.21
CA PRO A 255 -9.30 0.35 11.69
C PRO A 255 -10.69 0.53 12.28
N LEU A 256 -11.67 -0.19 11.70
CA LEU A 256 -12.90 -0.51 12.40
C LEU A 256 -12.49 -1.23 13.67
N VAL A 257 -12.45 -0.50 14.78
CA VAL A 257 -12.47 -1.08 16.12
C VAL A 257 -13.70 -1.97 16.13
N LEU A 258 -13.50 -3.29 16.18
CA LEU A 258 -14.58 -4.21 16.43
C LEU A 258 -15.22 -3.75 17.74
N ASN A 259 -16.39 -3.11 17.63
CA ASN A 259 -17.24 -2.89 18.78
C ASN A 259 -17.43 -4.28 19.39
N SER A 260 -16.89 -4.45 20.59
CA SER A 260 -17.13 -5.61 21.42
C SER A 260 -18.63 -5.84 21.45
N ILE A 261 -19.07 -6.93 20.83
CA ILE A 261 -20.41 -7.46 21.05
C ILE A 261 -20.45 -7.74 22.55
N SER A 262 -21.29 -6.96 23.24
CA SER A 262 -21.63 -7.12 24.66
C SER A 262 -22.19 -8.50 24.93
#